data_AF-A0A2D6QFW0-F1
#
_entry.id   AF-A0A2D6QFW0-F1
#
_cell.length_a   1.000
_cell.length_b   1.000
_cell.length_c   1.000
_cell.angle_alpha   90.00
_cell.angle_beta   90.00
_cell.angle_gamma   90.00
#
_symmetry.space_group_name_H-M   'P 1'
#
loop_
_entity.id
_entity.type
_entity.pdbx_description
1 polymer ?
#
loop_
_entity_poly.entity_id
_entity_poly.type
_entity_poly.pdbx_seq_one_letter_code
_entity_poly.pdbx_strand_id
1 'polypeptide(L)'
;MREPKSSPLPRLIVGILFAGVILTTGFLCLIALNSGPAEIATVKMVFGLIVLWVVLGGTLMHHFRDRVREYIQRSSPDWRVKFVLFTTTLALIEEAIAVLMTNLAPFLGVKVGEAYLTASTNYLDLILFHSVVVFVPLFIAWAVLLSRYDFSPFAVFLLFGLTGIVCEAAINPAGAIFGSAIWIFIYGLMAYLPAYCIPPDRGARKPLWYHHVLAIPVAFLIALPLLLPIIYVLGHVLQHPPRMHF
;
A
#
# COMPACT_ATOMS: atom_id res chain seq x y z
N MET A 1 -23.60 -10.61 -26.14
CA MET A 1 -23.45 -10.92 -24.70
C MET A 1 -23.58 -9.61 -23.93
N ARG A 2 -24.57 -9.47 -23.04
CA ARG A 2 -24.69 -8.28 -22.19
C ARG A 2 -23.65 -8.41 -21.08
N GLU A 3 -22.77 -7.41 -20.93
CA GLU A 3 -21.89 -7.36 -19.77
C GLU A 3 -22.73 -7.47 -18.48
N PRO A 4 -22.33 -8.32 -17.52
CA PRO A 4 -23.00 -8.35 -16.23
C PRO A 4 -22.91 -6.95 -15.60
N LYS A 5 -24.07 -6.36 -15.26
CA LYS A 5 -24.14 -5.07 -14.55
C LYS A 5 -23.19 -5.12 -13.35
N SER A 6 -22.10 -4.35 -13.41
CA SER A 6 -21.16 -4.22 -12.29
C SER A 6 -21.93 -3.86 -11.02
N SER A 7 -21.72 -4.62 -9.94
CA SER A 7 -22.37 -4.35 -8.67
C SER A 7 -22.06 -2.91 -8.22
N PRO A 8 -23.02 -2.19 -7.63
CA PRO A 8 -22.79 -0.81 -7.16
C PRO A 8 -21.88 -0.77 -5.93
N LEU A 9 -21.74 -1.90 -5.21
CA LEU A 9 -21.07 -1.97 -3.91
C LEU A 9 -19.59 -1.57 -3.94
N PRO A 10 -18.72 -2.04 -4.86
CA PRO A 10 -17.32 -1.60 -4.89
C PRO A 10 -17.19 -0.09 -5.13
N ARG A 11 -18.03 0.48 -6.00
CA ARG A 11 -18.04 1.92 -6.28
C ARG A 11 -18.48 2.73 -5.06
N LEU A 12 -19.50 2.25 -4.35
CA LEU A 12 -19.96 2.87 -3.11
C LEU A 12 -18.86 2.83 -2.03
N ILE A 13 -18.21 1.68 -1.82
CA ILE A 13 -17.14 1.55 -0.83
C ILE A 13 -15.95 2.46 -1.17
N VAL A 14 -15.51 2.49 -2.44
CA VAL A 14 -14.45 3.41 -2.87
C VAL A 14 -14.85 4.86 -2.65
N GLY A 15 -16.11 5.22 -2.95
CA GLY A 15 -16.64 6.56 -2.68
C GLY A 15 -16.64 6.92 -1.20
N ILE A 16 -17.03 5.99 -0.32
CA ILE A 16 -16.99 6.18 1.14
C ILE A 16 -15.55 6.34 1.64
N LEU A 17 -14.63 5.48 1.18
CA LEU A 17 -13.21 5.58 1.54
C LEU A 17 -12.63 6.92 1.08
N PHE A 18 -12.93 7.35 -0.16
CA PHE A 18 -12.41 8.60 -0.68
C PHE A 18 -13.00 9.83 0.04
N ALA A 19 -14.29 9.80 0.40
CA ALA A 19 -14.88 10.80 1.28
C ALA A 19 -14.17 10.82 2.65
N GLY A 20 -13.84 9.65 3.18
CA GLY A 20 -13.02 9.51 4.39
C GLY A 20 -11.66 10.19 4.26
N VAL A 21 -10.94 9.98 3.16
CA VAL A 21 -9.65 10.65 2.86
C VAL A 21 -9.81 12.17 2.86
N ILE A 22 -10.84 12.70 2.20
CA ILE A 22 -11.09 14.15 2.15
C ILE A 22 -11.36 14.69 3.57
N LEU A 23 -12.22 14.03 4.33
CA LEU A 23 -12.58 14.48 5.69
C LEU A 23 -11.38 14.46 6.64
N THR A 24 -10.61 13.37 6.65
CA THR A 24 -9.48 13.23 7.57
C THR A 24 -8.33 14.15 7.18
N THR A 25 -8.01 14.27 5.89
CA THR A 25 -6.97 15.20 5.40
C THR A 25 -7.39 16.65 5.63
N GLY A 26 -8.67 16.99 5.43
CA GLY A 26 -9.20 18.31 5.73
C GLY A 26 -9.09 18.66 7.21
N PHE A 27 -9.42 17.70 8.10
CA PHE A 27 -9.25 17.87 9.54
C PHE A 27 -7.78 18.04 9.95
N LEU A 28 -6.87 17.22 9.41
CA LEU A 28 -5.43 17.36 9.63
C LEU A 28 -4.90 18.73 9.15
N CYS A 29 -5.42 19.24 8.03
CA CYS A 29 -5.08 20.57 7.55
C CYS A 29 -5.49 21.65 8.56
N LEU A 30 -6.70 21.56 9.13
CA LEU A 30 -7.16 22.51 10.16
C LEU A 30 -6.30 22.47 11.43
N ILE A 31 -5.86 21.28 11.84
CA ILE A 31 -4.93 21.13 12.97
C ILE A 31 -3.58 21.77 12.61
N ALA A 32 -3.01 21.41 11.46
CA ALA A 32 -1.69 21.86 11.02
C ALA A 32 -1.58 23.39 10.94
N LEU A 33 -2.65 24.08 10.53
CA LEU A 33 -2.70 25.55 10.52
C LEU A 33 -2.44 26.19 11.91
N ASN A 34 -2.62 25.43 13.00
CA ASN A 34 -2.41 25.87 14.37
C ASN A 34 -1.17 25.23 15.04
N SER A 35 -0.45 24.33 14.36
CA SER A 35 0.67 23.58 14.94
C SER A 35 2.04 24.14 14.57
N GLY A 36 2.24 24.48 13.29
CA GLY A 36 3.53 25.00 12.84
C GLY A 36 3.81 24.76 11.35
N PRO A 37 4.92 25.32 10.83
CA PRO A 37 5.29 25.18 9.42
C PRO A 37 5.59 23.74 9.01
N ALA A 38 6.18 22.94 9.91
CA ALA A 38 6.52 21.54 9.66
C ALA A 38 5.27 20.69 9.44
N GLU A 39 4.26 20.83 10.30
CA GLU A 39 2.99 20.11 10.19
C GLU A 39 2.23 20.51 8.92
N ILE A 40 2.24 21.80 8.57
CA ILE A 40 1.65 22.30 7.31
C ILE A 40 2.37 21.67 6.11
N ALA A 41 3.70 21.58 6.14
CA ALA A 41 4.47 20.94 5.09
C ALA A 41 4.12 19.45 4.99
N THR A 42 4.04 18.71 6.10
CA THR A 42 3.61 17.31 6.12
C THR A 42 2.22 17.11 5.52
N VAL A 43 1.25 17.96 5.85
CA VAL A 43 -0.10 17.88 5.24
C VAL A 43 -0.04 18.13 3.73
N LYS A 44 0.78 19.07 3.25
CA LYS A 44 0.98 19.29 1.81
C LYS A 44 1.65 18.09 1.13
N MET A 45 2.60 17.41 1.79
CA MET A 45 3.22 16.19 1.30
C MET A 45 2.19 15.06 1.17
N VAL A 46 1.34 14.87 2.19
CA VAL A 46 0.22 13.91 2.16
C VAL A 46 -0.73 14.23 1.01
N PHE A 47 -1.06 15.51 0.77
CA PHE A 47 -1.88 15.89 -0.37
C PHE A 47 -1.25 15.50 -1.71
N GLY A 48 0.06 15.72 -1.86
CA GLY A 48 0.77 15.28 -3.07
C GLY A 48 0.76 13.76 -3.25
N LEU A 49 0.88 12.98 -2.17
CA LEU A 49 0.71 11.53 -2.22
C LEU A 49 -0.71 11.13 -2.65
N ILE A 50 -1.75 11.77 -2.11
CA ILE A 50 -3.15 11.55 -2.52
C ILE A 50 -3.31 11.81 -4.02
N VAL A 51 -2.79 12.92 -4.53
CA VAL A 51 -2.93 13.28 -5.94
C VAL A 51 -2.16 12.31 -6.84
N LEU A 52 -0.89 12.05 -6.56
CA LEU A 52 -0.01 11.29 -7.44
C LEU A 52 -0.28 9.78 -7.36
N TRP A 53 -0.41 9.22 -6.16
CA TRP A 53 -0.60 7.79 -5.97
C TRP A 53 -2.07 7.38 -6.01
N VAL A 54 -2.89 8.00 -5.15
CA VAL A 54 -4.29 7.56 -4.97
C VAL A 54 -5.15 7.94 -6.17
N VAL A 55 -5.16 9.21 -6.56
CA VAL A 55 -6.02 9.71 -7.64
C VAL A 55 -5.42 9.35 -8.99
N LEU A 56 -4.22 9.82 -9.31
CA LEU A 56 -3.61 9.59 -10.62
C LEU A 56 -3.25 8.10 -10.79
N GLY A 57 -2.46 7.53 -9.88
CA GLY A 57 -2.09 6.11 -9.90
C GLY A 57 -3.30 5.19 -9.92
N GLY A 58 -4.24 5.35 -8.99
CA GLY A 58 -5.48 4.56 -8.95
C GLY A 58 -6.33 4.68 -10.23
N THR A 59 -6.46 5.88 -10.79
CA THR A 59 -7.19 6.11 -12.05
C THR A 59 -6.49 5.43 -13.23
N LEU A 60 -5.16 5.57 -13.35
CA LEU A 60 -4.38 4.91 -14.39
C LEU A 60 -4.48 3.38 -14.29
N MET A 61 -4.36 2.83 -13.08
CA MET A 61 -4.54 1.40 -12.83
C MET A 61 -5.93 0.95 -13.26
N HIS A 62 -6.98 1.70 -12.93
CA HIS A 62 -8.35 1.35 -13.32
C HIS A 62 -8.56 1.41 -14.83
N HIS A 63 -8.08 2.47 -15.49
CA HIS A 63 -8.28 2.71 -16.91
C HIS A 63 -7.50 1.72 -17.79
N PHE A 64 -6.29 1.36 -17.38
CA PHE A 64 -5.40 0.50 -18.16
C PHE A 64 -5.37 -0.98 -17.70
N ARG A 65 -6.17 -1.37 -16.69
CA ARG A 65 -6.12 -2.71 -16.09
C ARG A 65 -6.21 -3.87 -17.09
N ASP A 66 -7.06 -3.74 -18.11
CA ASP A 66 -7.28 -4.82 -19.08
C ASP A 66 -6.07 -4.99 -20.00
N ARG A 67 -5.52 -3.87 -20.50
CA ARG A 67 -4.29 -3.86 -21.29
C ARG A 67 -3.09 -4.41 -20.51
N VAL A 68 -2.97 -4.00 -19.24
CA VAL A 68 -1.90 -4.49 -18.35
C VAL A 68 -2.07 -5.98 -18.09
N ARG A 69 -3.30 -6.44 -17.79
CA ARG A 69 -3.60 -7.86 -17.58
C ARG A 69 -3.21 -8.69 -18.80
N GLU A 70 -3.61 -8.28 -20.00
CA GLU A 70 -3.25 -8.98 -21.23
C GLU A 70 -1.73 -9.07 -21.40
N TYR A 71 -1.02 -7.96 -21.18
CA TYR A 71 0.44 -7.92 -21.27
C TYR A 71 1.11 -8.87 -20.26
N ILE A 72 0.70 -8.81 -18.98
CA ILE A 72 1.27 -9.63 -17.91
C ILE A 72 0.96 -11.13 -18.12
N GLN A 73 -0.23 -11.46 -18.64
CA GLN A 73 -0.64 -12.84 -18.89
C GLN A 73 0.06 -13.47 -20.11
N ARG A 74 0.56 -12.68 -21.07
CA ARG A 74 1.35 -13.20 -22.21
C ARG A 74 2.71 -13.77 -21.81
N SER A 75 3.26 -13.38 -20.67
CA SER A 75 4.57 -13.83 -20.22
C SER A 75 4.52 -15.23 -19.58
N SER A 76 5.56 -16.03 -19.84
CA SER A 76 5.71 -17.42 -19.37
C SER A 76 5.98 -17.65 -17.87
N PRO A 77 6.47 -16.69 -17.05
CA PRO A 77 6.73 -16.95 -15.63
C PRO A 77 5.47 -17.34 -14.84
N ASP A 78 5.66 -18.07 -13.73
CA ASP A 78 4.58 -18.41 -12.79
C ASP A 78 3.88 -17.13 -12.30
N TRP A 79 2.55 -17.13 -12.29
CA TRP A 79 1.74 -15.98 -11.89
C TRP A 79 2.04 -15.50 -10.47
N ARG A 80 2.50 -16.38 -9.56
CA ARG A 80 2.88 -16.02 -8.18
C ARG A 80 4.10 -15.12 -8.19
N VAL A 81 5.10 -15.47 -9.00
CA VAL A 81 6.31 -14.64 -9.18
C VAL A 81 5.93 -13.31 -9.80
N LYS A 82 5.06 -13.32 -10.82
CA LYS A 82 4.55 -12.08 -11.44
C LYS A 82 3.80 -11.20 -10.45
N PHE A 83 2.97 -11.79 -9.60
CA PHE A 83 2.27 -11.07 -8.55
C PHE A 83 3.26 -10.38 -7.61
N VAL A 84 4.21 -11.12 -7.03
CA VAL A 84 5.19 -10.57 -6.08
C VAL A 84 6.06 -9.48 -6.72
N LEU A 85 6.57 -9.71 -7.94
CA LEU A 85 7.39 -8.70 -8.63
C LEU A 85 6.57 -7.46 -8.99
N PHE A 86 5.31 -7.63 -9.39
CA PHE A 86 4.46 -6.51 -9.77
C PHE A 86 4.02 -5.69 -8.54
N THR A 87 3.60 -6.34 -7.45
CA THR A 87 3.31 -5.62 -6.18
C THR A 87 4.55 -4.90 -5.66
N THR A 88 5.73 -5.53 -5.74
CA THR A 88 7.00 -4.91 -5.35
C THR A 88 7.32 -3.70 -6.22
N THR A 89 7.11 -3.78 -7.54
CA THR A 89 7.30 -2.65 -8.46
C THR A 89 6.37 -1.48 -8.11
N LEU A 90 5.10 -1.77 -7.80
CA LEU A 90 4.14 -0.75 -7.38
C LEU A 90 4.52 -0.13 -6.04
N ALA A 91 4.99 -0.92 -5.08
CA ALA A 91 5.51 -0.39 -3.81
C ALA A 91 6.75 0.50 -4.03
N LEU A 92 7.69 0.09 -4.88
CA LEU A 92 8.85 0.90 -5.24
C LEU A 92 8.47 2.25 -5.85
N ILE A 93 7.42 2.30 -6.69
CA ILE A 93 6.92 3.54 -7.29
C ILE A 93 6.26 4.43 -6.22
N GLU A 94 5.44 3.86 -5.35
CA GLU A 94 4.79 4.58 -4.26
C GLU A 94 5.84 5.20 -3.32
N GLU A 95 6.86 4.44 -2.93
CA GLU A 95 7.97 4.94 -2.10
C GLU A 95 8.78 6.03 -2.81
N ALA A 96 8.93 5.94 -4.13
CA ALA A 96 9.61 6.99 -4.90
C ALA A 96 8.80 8.30 -4.85
N ILE A 97 7.47 8.22 -4.92
CA ILE A 97 6.57 9.36 -4.75
C ILE A 97 6.70 9.91 -3.32
N ALA A 98 6.69 9.03 -2.31
CA ALA A 98 6.75 9.45 -0.92
C ALA A 98 8.09 10.15 -0.59
N VAL A 99 9.22 9.62 -1.06
CA VAL A 99 10.55 10.24 -0.95
C VAL A 99 10.64 11.55 -1.72
N LEU A 100 10.06 11.61 -2.90
CA LEU A 100 9.98 12.86 -3.66
C LEU A 100 9.23 13.92 -2.85
N MET A 101 8.11 13.57 -2.22
CA MET A 101 7.35 14.50 -1.38
C MET A 101 8.12 14.97 -0.16
N THR A 102 8.80 14.06 0.53
CA THR A 102 9.70 14.41 1.65
C THR A 102 10.81 15.38 1.18
N ASN A 103 11.44 15.11 0.03
CA ASN A 103 12.53 15.96 -0.49
C ASN A 103 12.04 17.30 -1.05
N LEU A 104 10.75 17.43 -1.39
CA LEU A 104 10.15 18.69 -1.79
C LEU A 104 9.82 19.61 -0.59
N ALA A 105 10.19 19.23 0.64
CA ALA A 105 10.07 20.07 1.84
C ALA A 105 10.42 21.57 1.63
N PRO A 106 11.54 21.94 0.97
CA PRO A 106 11.89 23.35 0.72
C PRO A 106 10.83 24.12 -0.08
N PHE A 107 10.17 23.46 -1.03
CA PHE A 107 9.08 24.05 -1.81
C PHE A 107 7.78 24.17 -1.00
N LEU A 108 7.67 23.45 0.12
CA LEU A 108 6.51 23.45 1.00
C LEU A 108 6.65 24.40 2.19
N GLY A 109 7.84 24.99 2.37
CA GLY A 109 8.11 26.07 3.33
C GLY A 109 9.05 25.69 4.48
N VAL A 110 9.67 24.51 4.46
CA VAL A 110 10.55 24.02 5.53
C VAL A 110 11.81 23.36 4.96
N LYS A 111 12.89 23.22 5.73
CA LYS A 111 14.12 22.59 5.22
C LYS A 111 13.92 21.07 5.07
N VAL A 112 14.73 20.46 4.21
CA VAL A 112 14.82 18.99 4.14
C VAL A 112 15.21 18.47 5.53
N GLY A 113 14.38 17.56 6.04
CA GLY A 113 14.56 16.96 7.34
C GLY A 113 13.84 17.66 8.51
N GLU A 114 13.07 18.71 8.24
CA GLU A 114 12.16 19.33 9.23
C GLU A 114 10.74 18.73 9.19
N ALA A 115 10.37 18.08 8.08
CA ALA A 115 9.11 17.37 7.90
C ALA A 115 9.35 16.09 7.09
N TYR A 116 8.68 15.00 7.48
CA TYR A 116 8.85 13.68 6.86
C TYR A 116 7.50 13.05 6.53
N LEU A 117 7.39 12.52 5.31
CA LEU A 117 6.34 11.57 4.95
C LEU A 117 6.84 10.13 5.07
N THR A 118 8.16 9.94 4.94
CA THR A 118 8.85 8.65 4.91
C THR A 118 9.94 8.60 5.97
N ALA A 119 10.35 7.40 6.36
CA ALA A 119 11.42 7.22 7.36
C ALA A 119 12.79 7.79 6.92
N SER A 120 12.99 8.02 5.61
CA SER A 120 14.24 8.52 5.04
C SER A 120 14.01 9.43 3.84
N THR A 121 14.91 10.39 3.64
CA THR A 121 15.02 11.22 2.43
C THR A 121 15.80 10.51 1.32
N ASN A 122 16.50 9.43 1.62
CA ASN A 122 17.23 8.63 0.65
C ASN A 122 16.36 7.45 0.20
N TYR A 123 16.12 7.37 -1.11
CA TYR A 123 15.26 6.33 -1.69
C TYR A 123 15.78 4.90 -1.45
N LEU A 124 17.09 4.67 -1.61
CA LEU A 124 17.68 3.35 -1.41
C LEU A 124 17.60 2.92 0.06
N ASP A 125 17.86 3.87 0.96
CA ASP A 125 17.76 3.66 2.39
C ASP A 125 16.34 3.23 2.81
N LEU A 126 15.34 3.93 2.29
CA LEU A 126 13.92 3.65 2.56
C LEU A 126 13.53 2.24 2.09
N ILE A 127 13.79 1.90 0.82
CA ILE A 127 13.31 0.64 0.25
C ILE A 127 14.07 -0.58 0.80
N LEU A 128 15.36 -0.42 1.14
CA LEU A 128 16.21 -1.53 1.59
C LEU A 128 16.11 -1.79 3.09
N PHE A 129 15.78 -0.77 3.89
CA PHE A 129 15.87 -0.89 5.36
C PHE A 129 14.59 -0.53 6.11
N HIS A 130 13.62 0.14 5.49
CA HIS A 130 12.44 0.63 6.21
C HIS A 130 11.11 0.09 5.68
N SER A 131 10.95 -0.10 4.37
CA SER A 131 9.63 -0.42 3.81
C SER A 131 9.60 -1.64 2.88
N VAL A 132 10.11 -1.54 1.65
CA VAL A 132 9.91 -2.58 0.61
C VAL A 132 10.48 -3.93 1.03
N VAL A 133 11.64 -3.94 1.71
CA VAL A 133 12.22 -5.16 2.29
C VAL A 133 11.26 -5.89 3.24
N VAL A 134 10.42 -5.14 3.97
CA VAL A 134 9.42 -5.64 4.93
C VAL A 134 8.12 -6.01 4.21
N PHE A 135 7.79 -5.37 3.09
CA PHE A 135 6.61 -5.67 2.28
C PHE A 135 6.73 -6.97 1.47
N VAL A 136 7.92 -7.32 0.98
CA VAL A 136 8.13 -8.51 0.14
C VAL A 136 7.66 -9.81 0.82
N PRO A 137 7.99 -10.09 2.11
CA PRO A 137 7.40 -11.22 2.84
C PRO A 137 5.87 -11.27 2.82
N LEU A 138 5.21 -10.12 2.97
CA LEU A 138 3.75 -10.03 2.92
C LEU A 138 3.22 -10.25 1.50
N PHE A 139 3.90 -9.76 0.46
CA PHE A 139 3.52 -10.07 -0.93
C PHE A 139 3.62 -11.56 -1.23
N ILE A 140 4.66 -12.23 -0.74
CA ILE A 140 4.82 -13.69 -0.85
C ILE A 140 3.67 -14.40 -0.12
N ALA A 141 3.36 -13.98 1.11
CA ALA A 141 2.25 -14.56 1.88
C ALA A 141 0.91 -14.42 1.15
N TRP A 142 0.66 -13.26 0.54
CA TRP A 142 -0.52 -13.03 -0.29
C TRP A 142 -0.53 -13.89 -1.56
N ALA A 143 0.61 -14.08 -2.22
CA ALA A 143 0.72 -15.01 -3.35
C ALA A 143 0.36 -16.46 -2.93
N VAL A 144 0.78 -16.88 -1.73
CA VAL A 144 0.40 -18.19 -1.16
C VAL A 144 -1.11 -18.26 -0.92
N LEU A 145 -1.71 -17.25 -0.27
CA LEU A 145 -3.16 -17.19 -0.05
C LEU A 145 -3.95 -17.23 -1.36
N LEU A 146 -3.54 -16.44 -2.35
CA LEU A 146 -4.18 -16.35 -3.67
C LEU A 146 -4.01 -17.62 -4.51
N SER A 147 -3.05 -18.48 -4.14
CA SER A 147 -2.88 -19.80 -4.75
C SER A 147 -3.86 -20.83 -4.20
N ARG A 148 -4.41 -20.58 -3.01
CA ARG A 148 -5.39 -21.45 -2.35
C ARG A 148 -6.81 -20.95 -2.53
N TYR A 149 -7.00 -19.63 -2.56
CA TYR A 149 -8.30 -18.97 -2.57
C TYR A 149 -8.42 -17.93 -3.68
N ASP A 150 -9.58 -17.91 -4.34
CA ASP A 150 -9.91 -16.99 -5.42
C ASP A 150 -10.55 -15.70 -4.89
N PHE A 151 -9.76 -14.93 -4.13
CA PHE A 151 -10.18 -13.59 -3.71
C PHE A 151 -10.31 -12.68 -4.92
N SER A 152 -11.42 -11.94 -5.00
CA SER A 152 -11.58 -10.94 -6.04
C SER A 152 -10.51 -9.84 -5.91
N PRO A 153 -10.07 -9.19 -7.01
CA PRO A 153 -9.10 -8.10 -6.94
C PRO A 153 -9.52 -6.96 -6.02
N PHE A 154 -10.83 -6.69 -5.93
CA PHE A 154 -11.38 -5.71 -4.99
C PHE A 154 -11.29 -6.17 -3.53
N ALA A 155 -11.49 -7.46 -3.25
CA ALA A 155 -11.25 -8.01 -1.91
C ALA A 155 -9.76 -7.92 -1.53
N VAL A 156 -8.84 -8.19 -2.47
CA VAL A 156 -7.40 -8.03 -2.24
C VAL A 156 -7.04 -6.57 -1.97
N PHE A 157 -7.60 -5.62 -2.73
CA PHE A 157 -7.44 -4.18 -2.46
C PHE A 157 -7.82 -3.83 -1.01
N LEU A 158 -9.00 -4.24 -0.55
CA LEU A 158 -9.46 -3.94 0.81
C LEU A 158 -8.62 -4.65 1.87
N LEU A 159 -8.40 -5.95 1.71
CA LEU A 159 -7.72 -6.77 2.72
C LEU A 159 -6.23 -6.40 2.85
N PHE A 160 -5.56 -6.13 1.73
CA PHE A 160 -4.17 -5.66 1.76
C PHE A 160 -4.10 -4.22 2.30
N GLY A 161 -5.07 -3.36 1.96
CA GLY A 161 -5.25 -2.05 2.58
C GLY A 161 -5.37 -2.12 4.11
N LEU A 162 -6.16 -3.06 4.62
CA LEU A 162 -6.29 -3.33 6.05
C LEU A 162 -5.02 -3.92 6.67
N THR A 163 -4.29 -4.79 5.95
CA THR A 163 -2.94 -5.23 6.38
C THR A 163 -2.03 -4.04 6.60
N GLY A 164 -2.06 -3.07 5.69
CA GLY A 164 -1.35 -1.81 5.81
C GLY A 164 -1.70 -1.01 7.07
N ILE A 165 -3.00 -0.86 7.37
CA ILE A 165 -3.44 -0.22 8.62
C ILE A 165 -2.88 -0.94 9.86
N VAL A 166 -2.85 -2.28 9.86
CA VAL A 166 -2.28 -3.05 10.98
C VAL A 166 -0.78 -2.75 11.14
N CYS A 167 -0.03 -2.68 10.03
CA CYS A 167 1.38 -2.30 10.07
C CYS A 167 1.57 -0.87 10.61
N GLU A 168 0.79 0.09 10.12
CA GLU A 168 0.84 1.47 10.57
C GLU A 168 0.45 1.61 12.04
N ALA A 169 -0.55 0.85 12.49
CA ALA A 169 -0.99 0.87 13.88
C ALA A 169 0.06 0.32 14.84
N ALA A 170 0.97 -0.55 14.37
CA ALA A 170 2.09 -1.03 15.17
C ALA A 170 3.17 0.05 15.39
N ILE A 171 3.19 1.09 14.56
CA ILE A 171 4.18 2.18 14.60
C ILE A 171 3.57 3.45 15.20
N ASN A 172 2.45 3.91 14.66
CA ASN A 172 1.70 5.08 15.09
C ASN A 172 0.20 4.75 15.18
N PRO A 173 -0.28 4.22 16.32
CA PRO A 173 -1.68 3.82 16.49
C PRO A 173 -2.69 4.93 16.18
N ALA A 174 -2.42 6.16 16.63
CA ALA A 174 -3.31 7.29 16.40
C ALA A 174 -3.35 7.67 14.90
N GLY A 175 -2.18 7.79 14.27
CA GLY A 175 -2.05 8.08 12.84
C GLY A 175 -2.71 7.01 11.97
N ALA A 176 -2.63 5.73 12.35
CA ALA A 176 -3.27 4.63 11.65
C ALA A 176 -4.81 4.72 11.69
N ILE A 177 -5.38 5.11 12.82
CA ILE A 177 -6.83 5.28 12.98
C ILE A 177 -7.32 6.47 12.14
N PHE A 178 -6.70 7.64 12.31
CA PHE A 178 -7.09 8.86 11.59
C PHE A 178 -6.80 8.77 10.08
N GLY A 179 -5.73 8.08 9.70
CA GLY A 179 -5.33 7.85 8.31
C GLY A 179 -5.93 6.58 7.68
N SER A 180 -6.80 5.84 8.37
CA SER A 180 -7.26 4.51 7.94
C SER A 180 -7.75 4.48 6.48
N ALA A 181 -8.52 5.47 6.06
CA ALA A 181 -9.01 5.56 4.68
C ALA A 181 -7.88 5.74 3.64
N ILE A 182 -6.88 6.60 3.92
CA ILE A 182 -5.76 6.81 3.00
C ILE A 182 -4.85 5.58 2.96
N TRP A 183 -4.60 4.94 4.11
CA TRP A 183 -3.80 3.72 4.18
C TRP A 183 -4.41 2.58 3.35
N ILE A 184 -5.74 2.43 3.37
CA ILE A 184 -6.41 1.44 2.50
C ILE A 184 -6.09 1.71 1.03
N PHE A 185 -6.09 2.97 0.59
CA PHE A 185 -5.69 3.28 -0.78
C PHE A 185 -4.21 3.04 -1.03
N ILE A 186 -3.32 3.52 -0.15
CA ILE A 186 -1.87 3.39 -0.33
C ILE A 186 -1.48 1.93 -0.53
N TYR A 187 -1.77 1.08 0.45
CA TYR A 187 -1.38 -0.32 0.40
C TYR A 187 -2.29 -1.13 -0.54
N GLY A 188 -3.59 -0.88 -0.54
CA GLY A 188 -4.53 -1.61 -1.39
C GLY A 188 -4.21 -1.47 -2.87
N LEU A 189 -3.80 -0.28 -3.33
CA LEU A 189 -3.43 -0.05 -4.73
C LEU A 189 -2.17 -0.80 -5.15
N MET A 190 -1.21 -1.03 -4.23
CA MET A 190 -0.04 -1.87 -4.50
C MET A 190 -0.42 -3.29 -4.90
N ALA A 191 -1.53 -3.82 -4.37
CA ALA A 191 -1.96 -5.20 -4.59
C ALA A 191 -3.13 -5.35 -5.58
N TYR A 192 -3.93 -4.29 -5.80
CA TYR A 192 -5.13 -4.33 -6.64
C TYR A 192 -4.86 -4.79 -8.08
N LEU A 193 -3.99 -4.08 -8.79
CA LEU A 193 -3.73 -4.35 -10.20
C LEU A 193 -2.96 -5.68 -10.40
N PRO A 194 -1.96 -6.03 -9.57
CA PRO A 194 -1.35 -7.35 -9.60
C PRO A 194 -2.36 -8.48 -9.38
N ALA A 195 -3.29 -8.33 -8.43
CA ALA A 195 -4.35 -9.31 -8.19
C ALA A 195 -5.30 -9.43 -9.40
N TYR A 196 -5.60 -8.31 -10.06
CA TYR A 196 -6.40 -8.30 -11.30
C TYR A 196 -5.75 -9.08 -12.44
N CYS A 197 -4.42 -9.17 -12.47
CA CYS A 197 -3.67 -9.86 -13.51
C CYS A 197 -3.56 -11.39 -13.29
N ILE A 198 -4.04 -11.91 -12.17
CA ILE A 198 -3.94 -13.34 -11.86
C ILE A 198 -4.85 -14.17 -12.79
N PRO A 199 -4.37 -15.30 -13.36
CA PRO A 199 -5.20 -16.17 -14.18
C PRO A 199 -6.39 -16.75 -13.39
N PRO A 200 -7.61 -16.75 -13.97
CA PRO A 200 -8.79 -17.29 -13.29
C PRO A 200 -8.70 -18.82 -13.10
N ASP A 201 -8.19 -19.55 -14.10
CA ASP A 201 -8.21 -21.02 -14.14
C ASP A 201 -6.99 -21.67 -13.46
N ARG A 202 -6.67 -21.21 -12.24
CA ARG A 202 -5.50 -21.67 -11.47
C ARG A 202 -5.81 -22.75 -10.42
N GLY A 203 -7.05 -23.23 -10.37
CA GLY A 203 -7.49 -24.25 -9.40
C GLY A 203 -7.70 -23.74 -7.96
N ALA A 204 -7.82 -22.42 -7.77
CA ALA A 204 -8.07 -21.82 -6.45
C ALA A 204 -9.53 -22.02 -6.01
N ARG A 205 -9.75 -22.20 -4.71
CA ARG A 205 -11.09 -22.40 -4.12
C ARG A 205 -11.80 -21.07 -3.91
N LYS A 206 -13.13 -21.04 -4.03
CA LYS A 206 -13.90 -19.83 -3.67
C LYS A 206 -13.74 -19.51 -2.17
N PRO A 207 -13.37 -18.28 -1.78
CA PRO A 207 -13.22 -17.93 -0.38
C PRO A 207 -14.60 -17.81 0.30
N LEU A 208 -14.78 -18.57 1.38
CA LEU A 208 -15.86 -18.33 2.35
C LEU A 208 -15.61 -17.03 3.16
N TRP A 209 -16.64 -16.53 3.83
CA TRP A 209 -16.58 -15.26 4.58
C TRP A 209 -15.43 -15.24 5.61
N TYR A 210 -15.21 -16.34 6.34
CA TYR A 210 -14.17 -16.42 7.37
C TYR A 210 -12.75 -16.36 6.77
N HIS A 211 -12.56 -16.77 5.51
CA HIS A 211 -11.26 -16.61 4.85
C HIS A 211 -10.90 -15.15 4.63
N HIS A 212 -11.89 -14.25 4.47
CA HIS A 212 -11.63 -12.83 4.35
C HIS A 212 -11.18 -12.26 5.70
N VAL A 213 -11.82 -12.66 6.80
CA VAL A 213 -11.44 -12.24 8.16
C VAL A 213 -10.07 -12.79 8.54
N LEU A 214 -9.80 -14.06 8.24
CA LEU A 214 -8.54 -14.73 8.57
C LEU A 214 -7.39 -14.38 7.62
N ALA A 215 -7.65 -13.76 6.46
CA ALA A 215 -6.61 -13.45 5.48
C ALA A 215 -5.46 -12.64 6.08
N ILE A 216 -5.79 -11.61 6.88
CA ILE A 216 -4.79 -10.72 7.48
C ILE A 216 -3.90 -11.47 8.49
N PRO A 217 -4.42 -12.09 9.58
CA PRO A 217 -3.56 -12.79 10.54
C PRO A 217 -2.81 -13.96 9.88
N VAL A 218 -3.43 -14.69 8.95
CA VAL A 218 -2.74 -15.78 8.24
C VAL A 218 -1.63 -15.24 7.33
N ALA A 219 -1.81 -14.10 6.67
CA ALA A 219 -0.74 -13.48 5.87
C ALA A 219 0.48 -13.14 6.74
N PHE A 220 0.27 -12.56 7.93
CA PHE A 220 1.36 -12.31 8.87
C PHE A 220 2.05 -13.61 9.34
N LEU A 221 1.29 -14.65 9.67
CA LEU A 221 1.85 -15.94 10.07
C LEU A 221 2.69 -16.58 8.96
N ILE A 222 2.25 -16.51 7.70
CA ILE A 222 3.00 -17.00 6.54
C ILE A 222 4.24 -16.15 6.27
N ALA A 223 4.18 -14.84 6.49
CA ALA A 223 5.30 -13.92 6.27
C ALA A 223 6.38 -14.04 7.36
N LEU A 224 6.01 -14.47 8.58
CA LEU A 224 6.87 -14.49 9.78
C LEU A 224 8.24 -15.17 9.56
N PRO A 225 8.35 -16.33 8.90
CA PRO A 225 9.64 -17.00 8.69
C PRO A 225 10.64 -16.19 7.86
N LEU A 226 10.16 -15.28 7.00
CA LEU A 226 11.01 -14.37 6.22
C LEU A 226 11.19 -13.03 6.93
N LEU A 227 10.14 -12.54 7.59
CA LEU A 227 10.14 -11.26 8.27
C LEU A 227 11.08 -11.23 9.48
N LEU A 228 11.12 -12.29 10.29
CA LEU A 228 11.97 -12.34 11.49
C LEU A 228 13.47 -12.27 11.18
N PRO A 229 14.02 -13.06 10.23
CA PRO A 229 15.41 -12.91 9.83
C PRO A 229 15.73 -11.51 9.28
N ILE A 230 14.83 -10.92 8.49
CA ILE A 230 15.02 -9.56 7.95
C ILE A 230 15.14 -8.56 9.10
N ILE A 231 14.17 -8.54 10.02
CA ILE A 231 14.20 -7.64 11.18
C ILE A 231 15.45 -7.88 12.03
N TYR A 232 15.84 -9.13 12.24
CA TYR A 232 17.05 -9.47 12.98
C TYR A 232 18.31 -8.91 12.30
N VAL A 233 18.48 -9.13 10.99
CA VAL A 233 19.63 -8.63 10.22
C VAL A 233 19.66 -7.10 10.23
N LEU A 234 18.54 -6.44 9.98
CA LEU A 234 18.43 -4.98 9.98
C LEU A 234 18.81 -4.38 11.33
N GLY A 235 18.21 -4.88 12.42
CA GLY A 235 18.39 -4.32 13.75
C GLY A 235 19.70 -4.70 14.44
N HIS A 236 20.18 -5.93 14.26
CA HIS A 236 21.31 -6.46 15.04
C HIS A 236 22.60 -6.59 14.25
N VAL A 237 22.53 -6.93 12.96
CA VAL A 237 23.73 -7.14 12.13
C VAL A 237 24.16 -5.82 11.48
N LEU A 238 23.22 -5.14 10.82
CA LEU A 238 23.48 -3.87 10.16
C LEU A 238 23.41 -2.67 11.12
N GLN A 239 22.81 -2.86 12.30
CA GLN A 239 22.59 -1.80 13.30
C GLN A 239 21.94 -0.55 12.68
N HIS A 240 21.12 -0.74 11.66
CA HIS A 240 20.50 0.37 10.95
C HIS A 240 19.52 1.04 11.92
N PRO A 241 19.68 2.35 12.22
CA PRO A 241 18.91 2.98 13.28
C PRO A 241 17.42 2.88 12.95
N PRO A 242 16.58 2.35 13.86
CA PRO A 242 15.14 2.25 13.65
C PRO A 242 14.44 3.62 13.80
N ARG A 243 15.18 4.74 13.71
CA ARG A 243 14.63 6.09 13.85
C ARG A 243 13.79 6.41 12.62
N MET A 244 12.59 5.85 12.59
CA MET A 244 11.53 6.34 11.75
C MET A 244 11.16 7.72 12.28
N HIS A 245 11.51 8.75 11.52
CA HIS A 245 11.08 10.11 11.79
C HIS A 245 9.58 10.20 11.43
N PHE A 246 8.72 9.98 12.42
CA PHE A 246 7.28 10.29 12.35
C PHE A 246 6.98 11.50 13.25
#